data_AF-A0A524G3B3-F1
#
_entry.id   AF-A0A524G3B3-F1
#
_cell.length_a   1.000
_cell.length_b   1.000
_cell.length_c   1.000
_cell.angle_alpha   90.00
_cell.angle_beta   90.00
_cell.angle_gamma   90.00
#
_symmetry.space_group_name_H-M   'P 1'
#
loop_
_entity.id
_entity.type
_entity.pdbx_description
1 polymer ?
#
loop_
_entity_poly.entity_id
_entity_poly.type
_entity_poly.pdbx_seq_one_letter_code
_entity_poly.pdbx_strand_id
1 'polypeptide(L)'
;MNIIRKTQSGSINEISKKFSQRRLSEEELVFDVGHIPRNELSKMLIICGKVGEENVQLYRKKAKELKCDFVVERGRSWVLAQKTVRDNYDPKYHKGLLLIGSNKELPATQIAYQNAYAFTDWFIQDIDGDSIPDFPVGRIFGSPETVLYHMDPQIVDSNIAIVFDSQPGRSNRHIEGLASLGFDVQVLNRYSDDDRKLMSVSEFILQFSDGIFTSRIHGTPDKWATHNSVILSSDQMLQIRFEGYPVVYSEACSTAQEGPLLRAFLDQGSIYIGSTLDTMNNLEPFDNWRECPYCDGWKFGFLDLLDSHDFIGEVKINVDRAITENLQPQIFKELENIRTGKSNIVTSDQAVSVCEWVLFGNPLRPTTVGPNANYTPGKIIVDT
;
A
#
# COMPACT_ATOMS: atom_id res chain seq x y z
N MET A 1 32.62 -2.94 32.29
CA MET A 1 33.05 -2.13 31.13
C MET A 1 32.54 -2.86 29.89
N ASN A 2 31.33 -2.51 29.42
CA ASN A 2 30.72 -3.22 28.29
C ASN A 2 31.33 -2.69 27.00
N ILE A 3 32.05 -3.56 26.29
CA ILE A 3 32.56 -3.27 24.96
C ILE A 3 31.34 -3.31 24.03
N ILE A 4 30.77 -2.14 23.75
CA ILE A 4 29.89 -1.96 22.60
C ILE A 4 30.76 -2.17 21.37
N ARG A 5 30.68 -3.35 20.75
CA ARG A 5 31.22 -3.54 19.40
C ARG A 5 30.43 -2.60 18.50
N LYS A 6 31.06 -1.50 18.07
CA LYS A 6 30.62 -0.78 16.87
C LYS A 6 30.82 -1.74 15.70
N THR A 7 29.79 -2.52 15.38
CA THR A 7 29.65 -3.10 14.05
C THR A 7 29.72 -1.93 13.08
N GLN A 8 30.61 -2.02 12.09
CA GLN A 8 30.69 -1.04 11.01
C GLN A 8 29.35 -1.08 10.28
N SER A 9 28.46 -0.14 10.57
CA SER A 9 27.28 0.09 9.76
C SER A 9 27.74 0.66 8.42
N GLY A 10 27.39 -0.01 7.33
CA GLY A 10 27.63 0.49 5.98
C GLY A 10 26.94 1.83 5.74
N SER A 11 27.25 2.50 4.63
CA SER A 11 26.51 3.71 4.19
C SER A 11 25.51 3.39 3.07
N ILE A 12 24.45 4.19 2.89
CA ILE A 12 23.54 4.05 1.72
C ILE A 12 24.34 3.95 0.41
N ASN A 13 25.48 4.66 0.34
CA ASN A 13 26.39 4.62 -0.80
C ASN A 13 26.95 3.21 -1.08
N GLU A 14 27.02 2.31 -0.10
CA GLU A 14 27.47 0.92 -0.31
C GLU A 14 26.39 0.07 -0.96
N ILE A 15 25.13 0.20 -0.52
CA ILE A 15 23.98 -0.47 -1.17
C ILE A 15 23.78 0.11 -2.56
N SER A 16 23.75 1.43 -2.67
CA SER A 16 23.63 2.12 -3.94
C SER A 16 24.76 1.69 -4.88
N LYS A 17 26.02 1.57 -4.45
CA LYS A 17 27.08 1.01 -5.31
C LYS A 17 26.88 -0.45 -5.72
N LYS A 18 26.20 -1.26 -4.91
CA LYS A 18 25.93 -2.68 -5.19
C LYS A 18 24.76 -2.86 -6.17
N PHE A 19 23.74 -2.01 -6.10
CA PHE A 19 22.49 -2.14 -6.86
C PHE A 19 22.28 -1.05 -7.91
N SER A 20 22.76 0.17 -7.69
CA SER A 20 22.75 1.22 -8.71
C SER A 20 23.68 0.81 -9.83
N GLN A 21 23.08 0.37 -10.92
CA GLN A 21 23.71 0.44 -12.22
C GLN A 21 23.97 1.93 -12.56
N ARG A 22 24.85 2.17 -13.53
CA ARG A 22 25.14 3.50 -14.09
C ARG A 22 23.85 4.34 -14.19
N ARG A 23 23.91 5.64 -13.82
CA ARG A 23 22.79 6.59 -13.98
C ARG A 23 22.17 6.41 -15.38
N LEU A 24 20.93 5.96 -15.41
CA LEU A 24 20.19 5.70 -16.65
C LEU A 24 20.03 7.03 -17.41
N SER A 25 20.31 7.00 -18.70
CA SER A 25 20.04 8.12 -19.59
C SER A 25 18.53 8.24 -19.85
N GLU A 26 18.07 9.41 -20.29
CA GLU A 26 16.65 9.59 -20.64
C GLU A 26 16.20 8.65 -21.77
N GLU A 27 17.10 8.28 -22.67
CA GLU A 27 16.86 7.31 -23.75
C GLU A 27 16.62 5.89 -23.21
N GLU A 28 17.20 5.55 -22.06
CA GLU A 28 16.98 4.27 -21.35
C GLU A 28 15.71 4.30 -20.48
N LEU A 29 15.10 5.47 -20.26
CA LEU A 29 13.88 5.67 -19.46
C LEU A 29 12.64 5.85 -20.35
N VAL A 30 12.52 4.98 -21.35
CA VAL A 30 11.38 4.92 -22.27
C VAL A 30 10.78 3.53 -22.21
N PHE A 31 9.53 3.46 -21.77
CA PHE A 31 8.78 2.22 -21.61
C PHE A 31 7.44 2.33 -22.33
N ASP A 32 6.89 1.21 -22.76
CA ASP A 32 5.58 1.18 -23.37
C ASP A 32 4.48 1.48 -22.32
N VAL A 33 3.40 2.10 -22.77
CA VAL A 33 2.25 2.43 -21.91
C VAL A 33 1.01 1.73 -22.43
N GLY A 34 0.40 0.91 -21.58
CA GLY A 34 -0.79 0.14 -21.85
C GLY A 34 -1.95 0.48 -20.92
N HIS A 35 -2.99 -0.35 -20.97
CA HIS A 35 -4.13 -0.30 -20.07
C HIS A 35 -4.38 -1.66 -19.45
N ILE A 36 -5.00 -1.67 -18.27
CA ILE A 36 -5.50 -2.91 -17.68
C ILE A 36 -6.50 -3.54 -18.67
N PRO A 37 -6.38 -4.86 -18.96
CA PRO A 37 -7.29 -5.52 -19.87
C PRO A 37 -8.76 -5.32 -19.48
N ARG A 38 -9.60 -4.98 -20.47
CA ARG A 38 -11.02 -4.65 -20.24
C ARG A 38 -11.80 -5.78 -19.57
N ASN A 39 -11.47 -7.03 -19.88
CA ASN A 39 -12.05 -8.23 -19.27
C ASN A 39 -11.71 -8.37 -17.78
N GLU A 40 -10.57 -7.84 -17.33
CA GLU A 40 -10.22 -7.84 -15.91
C GLU A 40 -10.91 -6.68 -15.20
N LEU A 41 -10.88 -5.46 -15.78
CA LEU A 41 -11.62 -4.31 -15.22
C LEU A 41 -13.13 -4.56 -15.09
N SER A 42 -13.76 -5.27 -16.03
CA SER A 42 -15.19 -5.59 -15.95
C SER A 42 -15.58 -6.45 -14.74
N LYS A 43 -14.60 -7.10 -14.09
CA LYS A 43 -14.78 -7.89 -12.85
C LYS A 43 -14.64 -7.04 -11.58
N MET A 44 -14.58 -5.72 -11.70
CA MET A 44 -14.54 -4.80 -10.56
C MET A 44 -15.96 -4.45 -10.12
N LEU A 45 -16.23 -4.56 -8.82
CA LEU A 45 -17.37 -3.90 -8.20
C LEU A 45 -16.97 -2.47 -7.83
N ILE A 46 -17.81 -1.49 -8.16
CA ILE A 46 -17.59 -0.09 -7.78
C ILE A 46 -18.69 0.35 -6.84
N ILE A 47 -18.31 0.82 -5.65
CA ILE A 47 -19.23 1.42 -4.67
C ILE A 47 -18.90 2.89 -4.51
N CYS A 48 -19.86 3.73 -4.91
CA CYS A 48 -19.72 5.17 -4.87
C CYS A 48 -20.49 5.76 -3.69
N GLY A 49 -19.80 6.54 -2.86
CA GLY A 49 -20.41 7.31 -1.78
C GLY A 49 -21.09 8.59 -2.27
N LYS A 50 -21.27 9.53 -1.34
CA LYS A 50 -21.98 10.81 -1.54
C LYS A 50 -21.11 11.91 -2.13
N VAL A 51 -20.58 11.66 -3.33
CA VAL A 51 -19.70 12.57 -4.07
C VAL A 51 -20.44 13.67 -4.87
N GLY A 52 -21.76 13.78 -4.69
CA GLY A 52 -22.64 14.65 -5.48
C GLY A 52 -23.21 13.96 -6.72
N GLU A 53 -24.43 14.34 -7.12
CA GLU A 53 -25.18 13.64 -8.18
C GLU A 53 -24.49 13.72 -9.54
N GLU A 54 -23.91 14.88 -9.89
CA GLU A 54 -23.17 15.06 -11.16
C GLU A 54 -21.99 14.08 -11.27
N ASN A 55 -21.19 13.97 -10.20
CA ASN A 55 -20.07 13.04 -10.13
C ASN A 55 -20.54 11.58 -10.15
N VAL A 56 -21.62 11.25 -9.43
CA VAL A 56 -22.22 9.90 -9.47
C VAL A 56 -22.60 9.51 -10.91
N GLN A 57 -23.22 10.42 -11.68
CA GLN A 57 -23.58 10.13 -13.08
C GLN A 57 -22.34 9.96 -13.96
N LEU A 58 -21.31 10.80 -13.75
CA LEU A 58 -20.05 10.70 -14.47
C LEU A 58 -19.34 9.36 -14.22
N TYR A 59 -19.21 8.96 -12.96
CA TYR A 59 -18.57 7.69 -12.60
C TYR A 59 -19.41 6.49 -13.04
N ARG A 60 -20.75 6.57 -12.95
CA ARG A 60 -21.65 5.53 -13.48
C ARG A 60 -21.49 5.36 -14.99
N LYS A 61 -21.35 6.45 -15.74
CA LYS A 61 -21.11 6.40 -17.19
C LYS A 61 -19.79 5.68 -17.48
N LYS A 62 -18.71 6.04 -16.77
CA LYS A 62 -17.41 5.37 -16.90
C LYS A 62 -17.50 3.88 -16.54
N ALA A 63 -18.14 3.52 -15.43
CA ALA A 63 -18.35 2.13 -15.04
C ALA A 63 -19.09 1.32 -16.12
N LYS A 64 -20.11 1.92 -16.76
CA LYS A 64 -20.81 1.29 -17.89
C LYS A 64 -19.91 1.08 -19.11
N GLU A 65 -19.05 2.04 -19.43
CA GLU A 65 -18.04 1.90 -20.51
C GLU A 65 -17.07 0.75 -20.20
N LEU A 66 -16.68 0.60 -18.94
CA LEU A 66 -15.80 -0.46 -18.44
C LEU A 66 -16.51 -1.82 -18.22
N LYS A 67 -17.85 -1.84 -18.29
CA LYS A 67 -18.71 -2.97 -17.94
C LYS A 67 -18.51 -3.47 -16.50
N CYS A 68 -18.25 -2.55 -15.57
CA CYS A 68 -18.19 -2.81 -14.13
C CYS A 68 -19.58 -2.70 -13.50
N ASP A 69 -19.80 -3.43 -12.42
CA ASP A 69 -20.96 -3.21 -11.57
C ASP A 69 -20.78 -1.93 -10.75
N PHE A 70 -21.85 -1.13 -10.64
CA PHE A 70 -21.81 0.20 -10.01
C PHE A 70 -22.98 0.40 -9.07
N VAL A 71 -22.66 0.58 -7.78
CA VAL A 71 -23.63 0.79 -6.70
C VAL A 71 -23.39 2.13 -6.05
N VAL A 72 -24.47 2.83 -5.66
CA VAL A 72 -24.37 4.08 -4.90
C VAL A 72 -24.77 3.81 -3.47
N GLU A 73 -23.82 4.00 -2.54
CA GLU A 73 -24.06 3.88 -1.11
C GLU A 73 -24.50 5.22 -0.53
N ARG A 74 -25.73 5.26 0.00
CA ARG A 74 -26.36 6.49 0.52
C ARG A 74 -26.41 6.54 2.05
N GLY A 75 -25.85 5.57 2.74
CA GLY A 75 -25.70 5.52 4.18
C GLY A 75 -24.73 6.57 4.71
N ARG A 76 -24.68 6.69 6.04
CA ARG A 76 -23.74 7.57 6.75
C ARG A 76 -22.91 6.79 7.77
N SER A 77 -22.87 5.47 7.67
CA SER A 77 -22.10 4.61 8.56
C SER A 77 -21.38 3.53 7.76
N TRP A 78 -20.22 3.14 8.26
CA TRP A 78 -19.41 2.09 7.66
C TRP A 78 -20.12 0.73 7.69
N VAL A 79 -20.98 0.48 8.70
CA VAL A 79 -21.83 -0.72 8.79
C VAL A 79 -22.78 -0.82 7.59
N LEU A 80 -23.30 0.30 7.10
CA LEU A 80 -24.12 0.32 5.88
C LEU A 80 -23.27 0.10 4.64
N ALA A 81 -22.07 0.68 4.57
CA ALA A 81 -21.13 0.43 3.49
C ALA A 81 -20.75 -1.07 3.41
N GLN A 82 -20.39 -1.70 4.53
CA GLN A 82 -20.10 -3.14 4.61
C GLN A 82 -21.31 -3.98 4.21
N LYS A 83 -22.53 -3.62 4.67
CA LYS A 83 -23.75 -4.29 4.24
C LYS A 83 -23.92 -4.22 2.73
N THR A 84 -23.75 -3.04 2.13
CA THR A 84 -23.88 -2.86 0.68
C THR A 84 -22.83 -3.64 -0.09
N VAL A 85 -21.60 -3.73 0.42
CA VAL A 85 -20.58 -4.61 -0.14
C VAL A 85 -21.05 -6.07 -0.12
N ARG A 86 -21.42 -6.59 1.04
CA ARG A 86 -21.88 -7.97 1.19
C ARG A 86 -23.08 -8.30 0.30
N ASP A 87 -24.02 -7.37 0.17
CA ASP A 87 -25.25 -7.59 -0.61
C ASP A 87 -25.00 -7.55 -2.14
N ASN A 88 -23.84 -7.05 -2.60
CA ASN A 88 -23.55 -6.87 -4.04
C ASN A 88 -22.26 -7.57 -4.53
N TYR A 89 -21.32 -7.92 -3.66
CA TYR A 89 -20.08 -8.57 -4.04
C TYR A 89 -20.29 -10.08 -4.26
N ASP A 90 -20.29 -10.49 -5.52
CA ASP A 90 -20.21 -11.91 -5.91
C ASP A 90 -18.75 -12.39 -6.08
N PRO A 91 -18.22 -13.27 -5.20
CA PRO A 91 -16.85 -13.78 -5.30
C PRO A 91 -16.61 -14.72 -6.50
N LYS A 92 -17.66 -15.18 -7.20
CA LYS A 92 -17.52 -15.97 -8.44
C LYS A 92 -17.28 -15.10 -9.67
N TYR A 93 -17.61 -13.82 -9.58
CA TYR A 93 -17.53 -12.88 -10.70
C TYR A 93 -16.52 -11.77 -10.44
N HIS A 94 -16.57 -11.15 -9.26
CA HIS A 94 -15.71 -10.03 -8.92
C HIS A 94 -14.30 -10.47 -8.53
N LYS A 95 -13.31 -9.65 -8.91
CA LYS A 95 -11.91 -9.79 -8.50
C LYS A 95 -11.45 -8.73 -7.50
N GLY A 96 -12.23 -7.66 -7.33
CA GLY A 96 -11.88 -6.57 -6.43
C GLY A 96 -12.98 -5.53 -6.34
N LEU A 97 -12.91 -4.72 -5.29
CA LEU A 97 -13.84 -3.64 -5.00
C LEU A 97 -13.11 -2.30 -5.02
N LEU A 98 -13.64 -1.33 -5.78
CA LEU A 98 -13.21 0.05 -5.76
C LEU A 98 -14.23 0.91 -5.00
N LEU A 99 -13.81 1.45 -3.86
CA LEU A 99 -14.56 2.40 -3.05
C LEU A 99 -14.28 3.83 -3.54
N ILE A 100 -15.33 4.58 -3.90
CA ILE A 100 -15.21 5.96 -4.37
C ILE A 100 -15.78 6.91 -3.32
N GLY A 101 -14.90 7.72 -2.73
CA GLY A 101 -15.22 8.75 -1.77
C GLY A 101 -14.26 8.76 -0.58
N SER A 102 -14.07 9.94 -0.01
CA SER A 102 -13.40 10.13 1.28
C SER A 102 -14.21 9.51 2.42
N ASN A 103 -13.65 9.45 3.63
CA ASN A 103 -14.35 8.99 4.83
C ASN A 103 -15.62 9.79 5.15
N LYS A 104 -15.73 11.04 4.66
CA LYS A 104 -16.95 11.84 4.78
C LYS A 104 -18.04 11.41 3.79
N GLU A 105 -17.65 10.96 2.60
CA GLU A 105 -18.55 10.62 1.50
C GLU A 105 -18.95 9.14 1.52
N LEU A 106 -18.03 8.28 1.94
CA LEU A 106 -18.19 6.84 2.08
C LEU A 106 -17.45 6.36 3.35
N PRO A 107 -18.10 6.36 4.53
CA PRO A 107 -17.43 6.11 5.80
C PRO A 107 -16.76 4.74 5.88
N ALA A 108 -15.50 4.72 6.31
CA ALA A 108 -14.77 3.52 6.71
C ALA A 108 -14.81 3.31 8.23
N THR A 109 -14.27 2.18 8.70
CA THR A 109 -14.25 1.86 10.13
C THR A 109 -13.24 2.73 10.86
N GLN A 110 -13.70 3.46 11.88
CA GLN A 110 -12.80 4.25 12.73
C GLN A 110 -12.12 3.34 13.75
N ILE A 111 -10.81 3.46 13.87
CA ILE A 111 -9.99 2.82 14.89
C ILE A 111 -9.21 3.87 15.67
N ALA A 112 -8.96 3.63 16.96
CA ALA A 112 -8.22 4.50 17.86
C ALA A 112 -7.16 3.70 18.61
N TYR A 113 -5.96 4.26 18.72
CA TYR A 113 -4.83 3.64 19.40
C TYR A 113 -3.93 4.73 19.99
N GLN A 114 -3.49 4.57 21.24
CA GLN A 114 -2.59 5.51 21.95
C GLN A 114 -2.95 7.02 21.79
N ASN A 115 -4.25 7.35 21.88
CA ASN A 115 -4.82 8.70 21.72
C ASN A 115 -4.85 9.27 20.29
N ALA A 116 -4.40 8.52 19.28
CA ALA A 116 -4.65 8.81 17.88
C ALA A 116 -5.88 8.05 17.39
N TYR A 117 -6.47 8.51 16.29
CA TYR A 117 -7.49 7.77 15.56
C TYR A 117 -7.23 7.84 14.07
N ALA A 118 -7.70 6.83 13.35
CA ALA A 118 -7.67 6.76 11.91
C ALA A 118 -8.86 5.96 11.38
N PHE A 119 -8.89 5.77 10.06
CA PHE A 119 -9.94 5.05 9.37
C PHE A 119 -9.33 3.92 8.55
N THR A 120 -9.94 2.74 8.58
CA THR A 120 -9.49 1.58 7.82
C THR A 120 -10.64 0.94 7.06
N ASP A 121 -10.33 0.47 5.85
CA ASP A 121 -11.23 -0.36 5.04
C ASP A 121 -11.06 -1.85 5.33
N TRP A 122 -10.12 -2.24 6.20
CA TRP A 122 -9.81 -3.63 6.49
C TRP A 122 -11.04 -4.45 6.90
N PHE A 123 -11.90 -3.90 7.77
CA PHE A 123 -13.12 -4.58 8.21
C PHE A 123 -14.22 -4.66 7.13
N ILE A 124 -14.15 -3.84 6.08
CA ILE A 124 -15.06 -3.96 4.93
C ILE A 124 -14.72 -5.20 4.09
N GLN A 125 -13.47 -5.65 4.15
CA GLN A 125 -12.97 -6.82 3.43
C GLN A 125 -13.51 -8.14 3.98
N ASP A 126 -14.11 -8.15 5.18
CA ASP A 126 -14.72 -9.33 5.79
C ASP A 126 -16.22 -9.38 5.45
N ILE A 127 -16.59 -10.33 4.57
CA ILE A 127 -17.95 -10.58 4.09
C ILE A 127 -18.65 -11.66 4.91
N ASP A 128 -17.94 -12.73 5.29
CA ASP A 128 -18.54 -13.89 5.97
C ASP A 128 -18.69 -13.71 7.49
N GLY A 129 -18.00 -12.70 8.03
CA GLY A 129 -18.06 -12.25 9.39
C GLY A 129 -17.13 -12.99 10.35
N ASP A 130 -16.13 -13.71 9.84
CA ASP A 130 -15.15 -14.41 10.65
C ASP A 130 -14.03 -13.49 11.19
N SER A 131 -13.92 -12.24 10.73
CA SER A 131 -12.83 -11.28 11.03
C SER A 131 -11.52 -11.59 10.30
N ILE A 132 -11.59 -12.20 9.13
CA ILE A 132 -10.50 -12.40 8.18
C ILE A 132 -10.86 -11.68 6.87
N PRO A 133 -9.93 -10.94 6.26
CA PRO A 133 -10.19 -10.30 4.97
C PRO A 133 -10.38 -11.30 3.81
N ASP A 134 -11.45 -11.13 3.04
CA ASP A 134 -11.89 -12.06 1.99
C ASP A 134 -11.46 -11.65 0.57
N PHE A 135 -11.48 -10.36 0.26
CA PHE A 135 -11.28 -9.86 -1.11
C PHE A 135 -10.53 -8.52 -1.18
N PRO A 136 -9.89 -8.23 -2.33
CA PRO A 136 -9.18 -6.97 -2.54
C PRO A 136 -10.11 -5.75 -2.50
N VAL A 137 -9.74 -4.74 -1.71
CA VAL A 137 -10.40 -3.44 -1.69
C VAL A 137 -9.38 -2.35 -1.92
N GLY A 138 -9.71 -1.44 -2.83
CA GLY A 138 -9.02 -0.17 -2.99
C GLY A 138 -9.97 1.00 -2.79
N ARG A 139 -9.46 2.11 -2.25
CA ARG A 139 -10.22 3.35 -2.07
C ARG A 139 -9.63 4.50 -2.87
N ILE A 140 -10.48 5.32 -3.47
CA ILE A 140 -10.06 6.54 -4.15
C ILE A 140 -10.97 7.70 -3.74
N PHE A 141 -10.39 8.89 -3.67
CA PHE A 141 -11.13 10.12 -3.42
C PHE A 141 -10.43 11.27 -4.11
N GLY A 142 -11.20 12.21 -4.63
CA GLY A 142 -10.66 13.45 -5.14
C GLY A 142 -11.47 14.13 -6.21
N SER A 143 -10.77 14.85 -7.09
CA SER A 143 -11.45 15.49 -8.20
C SER A 143 -11.99 14.41 -9.15
N PRO A 144 -13.00 14.73 -9.96
CA PRO A 144 -13.53 13.77 -10.92
C PRO A 144 -12.49 13.21 -11.87
N GLU A 145 -11.49 14.02 -12.25
CA GLU A 145 -10.38 13.61 -13.10
C GLU A 145 -9.53 12.53 -12.42
N THR A 146 -9.14 12.75 -11.16
CA THR A 146 -8.41 11.76 -10.34
C THR A 146 -9.19 10.45 -10.27
N VAL A 147 -10.49 10.52 -9.93
CA VAL A 147 -11.33 9.32 -9.81
C VAL A 147 -11.43 8.56 -11.13
N LEU A 148 -11.72 9.26 -12.23
CA LEU A 148 -11.87 8.64 -13.54
C LEU A 148 -10.58 8.00 -14.04
N TYR A 149 -9.42 8.60 -13.73
CA TYR A 149 -8.12 8.01 -14.03
C TYR A 149 -7.94 6.69 -13.28
N HIS A 150 -8.19 6.65 -11.96
CA HIS A 150 -8.06 5.40 -11.20
C HIS A 150 -9.05 4.30 -11.61
N MET A 151 -10.22 4.65 -12.14
CA MET A 151 -11.15 3.65 -12.68
C MET A 151 -10.59 2.96 -13.94
N ASP A 152 -9.75 3.63 -14.71
CA ASP A 152 -9.19 3.17 -15.98
C ASP A 152 -7.76 3.68 -16.21
N PRO A 153 -6.80 3.24 -15.39
CA PRO A 153 -5.46 3.81 -15.39
C PRO A 153 -4.64 3.34 -16.60
N GLN A 154 -3.60 4.10 -16.90
CA GLN A 154 -2.54 3.72 -17.83
C GLN A 154 -1.43 3.00 -17.06
N ILE A 155 -0.98 1.85 -17.53
CA ILE A 155 0.10 1.08 -16.90
C ILE A 155 1.36 1.26 -17.74
N VAL A 156 2.46 1.66 -17.11
CA VAL A 156 3.77 1.69 -17.75
C VAL A 156 4.39 0.30 -17.63
N ASP A 157 4.88 -0.26 -18.74
CA ASP A 157 5.58 -1.55 -18.74
C ASP A 157 7.05 -1.38 -18.31
N SER A 158 7.21 -0.94 -17.07
CA SER A 158 8.51 -0.67 -16.46
C SER A 158 8.88 -1.77 -15.50
N ASN A 159 10.18 -2.05 -15.37
CA ASN A 159 10.73 -2.90 -14.33
C ASN A 159 11.51 -2.11 -13.27
N ILE A 160 11.38 -0.78 -13.25
CA ILE A 160 12.12 0.06 -12.30
C ILE A 160 11.42 0.05 -10.93
N ALA A 161 12.15 -0.36 -9.90
CA ALA A 161 11.73 -0.23 -8.50
C ALA A 161 12.61 0.79 -7.79
N ILE A 162 12.03 1.92 -7.38
CA ILE A 162 12.72 2.94 -6.59
C ILE A 162 12.55 2.61 -5.12
N VAL A 163 13.65 2.57 -4.39
CA VAL A 163 13.66 2.36 -2.93
C VAL A 163 14.27 3.58 -2.25
N PHE A 164 13.45 4.31 -1.50
CA PHE A 164 13.91 5.30 -0.54
C PHE A 164 14.33 4.60 0.75
N ASP A 165 15.63 4.62 1.02
CA ASP A 165 16.23 3.97 2.17
C ASP A 165 17.12 4.95 2.94
N SER A 166 17.10 4.88 4.28
CA SER A 166 17.86 5.77 5.17
C SER A 166 19.21 5.21 5.56
N GLN A 167 19.40 3.89 5.66
CA GLN A 167 20.69 3.24 5.92
C GLN A 167 20.71 1.76 5.52
N PRO A 168 21.91 1.19 5.29
CA PRO A 168 22.04 -0.24 5.11
C PRO A 168 21.70 -1.03 6.36
N GLY A 169 20.79 -1.98 6.21
CA GLY A 169 20.38 -2.88 7.28
C GLY A 169 19.37 -3.92 6.78
N ARG A 170 18.21 -3.99 7.43
CA ARG A 170 17.10 -4.90 7.08
C ARG A 170 16.57 -4.69 5.66
N SER A 171 16.57 -3.44 5.19
CA SER A 171 16.16 -3.05 3.84
C SER A 171 16.95 -3.76 2.72
N ASN A 172 18.22 -4.14 2.95
CA ASN A 172 19.05 -4.86 1.97
C ASN A 172 18.37 -6.11 1.42
N ARG A 173 17.72 -6.88 2.29
CA ARG A 173 17.06 -8.14 1.90
C ARG A 173 15.87 -7.88 0.99
N HIS A 174 15.20 -6.75 1.17
CA HIS A 174 14.07 -6.33 0.35
C HIS A 174 14.55 -5.86 -1.02
N ILE A 175 15.66 -5.13 -1.05
CA ILE A 175 16.33 -4.71 -2.29
C ILE A 175 16.79 -5.95 -3.08
N GLU A 176 17.38 -6.93 -2.41
CA GLU A 176 17.75 -8.22 -3.01
C GLU A 176 16.53 -9.03 -3.48
N GLY A 177 15.44 -9.01 -2.72
CA GLY A 177 14.17 -9.62 -3.09
C GLY A 177 13.60 -9.01 -4.37
N LEU A 178 13.50 -7.68 -4.45
CA LEU A 178 13.05 -6.96 -5.65
C LEU A 178 13.94 -7.28 -6.87
N ALA A 179 15.26 -7.27 -6.70
CA ALA A 179 16.16 -7.66 -7.78
C ALA A 179 15.92 -9.12 -8.24
N SER A 180 15.63 -10.02 -7.29
CA SER A 180 15.32 -11.43 -7.58
C SER A 180 13.96 -11.62 -8.27
N LEU A 181 13.01 -10.71 -8.03
CA LEU A 181 11.73 -10.63 -8.73
C LEU A 181 11.86 -10.06 -10.16
N GLY A 182 13.06 -9.58 -10.55
CA GLY A 182 13.35 -9.06 -11.89
C GLY A 182 13.32 -7.54 -12.03
N PHE A 183 13.20 -6.80 -10.92
CA PHE A 183 13.24 -5.34 -10.94
C PHE A 183 14.66 -4.80 -11.14
N ASP A 184 14.79 -3.70 -11.88
CA ASP A 184 15.95 -2.82 -11.79
C ASP A 184 15.78 -1.89 -10.58
N VAL A 185 16.55 -2.14 -9.53
CA VAL A 185 16.36 -1.49 -8.23
C VAL A 185 17.23 -0.24 -8.11
N GLN A 186 16.58 0.91 -7.99
CA GLN A 186 17.21 2.23 -7.86
C GLN A 186 17.06 2.73 -6.42
N VAL A 187 18.19 2.81 -5.69
CA VAL A 187 18.18 3.19 -4.28
C VAL A 187 18.50 4.68 -4.13
N LEU A 188 17.54 5.43 -3.60
CA LEU A 188 17.63 6.87 -3.39
C LEU A 188 17.59 7.20 -1.89
N ASN A 189 18.32 8.25 -1.48
CA ASN A 189 18.25 8.75 -0.09
C ASN A 189 17.05 9.70 0.10
N ARG A 190 16.85 10.58 -0.88
CA ARG A 190 15.77 11.57 -0.93
C ARG A 190 15.46 11.93 -2.36
N TYR A 191 14.29 12.50 -2.61
CA TYR A 191 13.94 13.06 -3.90
C TYR A 191 14.81 14.25 -4.26
N SER A 192 15.25 14.29 -5.51
CA SER A 192 15.79 15.47 -6.17
C SER A 192 15.11 15.66 -7.53
N ASP A 193 15.13 16.88 -8.08
CA ASP A 193 14.51 17.15 -9.39
C ASP A 193 15.15 16.35 -10.53
N ASP A 194 16.41 15.95 -10.36
CA ASP A 194 17.14 15.05 -11.26
C ASP A 194 16.52 13.63 -11.32
N ASP A 195 15.78 13.22 -10.30
CA ASP A 195 15.12 11.90 -10.21
C ASP A 195 13.70 11.92 -10.80
N ARG A 196 13.19 13.09 -11.21
CA ARG A 196 11.79 13.26 -11.64
C ARG A 196 11.42 12.32 -12.78
N LYS A 197 12.28 12.22 -13.81
CA LYS A 197 12.03 11.32 -14.95
C LYS A 197 12.07 9.85 -14.50
N LEU A 198 13.03 9.48 -13.66
CA LEU A 198 13.13 8.12 -13.12
C LEU A 198 11.84 7.73 -12.35
N MET A 199 11.36 8.61 -11.47
CA MET A 199 10.12 8.39 -10.73
C MET A 199 8.90 8.32 -11.65
N SER A 200 8.84 9.16 -12.69
CA SER A 200 7.69 9.21 -13.61
C SER A 200 7.41 7.90 -14.35
N VAL A 201 8.45 7.11 -14.61
CA VAL A 201 8.37 5.85 -15.36
C VAL A 201 8.56 4.62 -14.47
N SER A 202 8.62 4.78 -13.16
CA SER A 202 8.82 3.67 -12.23
C SER A 202 7.58 2.77 -12.13
N GLU A 203 7.80 1.49 -11.81
CA GLU A 203 6.75 0.52 -11.53
C GLU A 203 6.44 0.47 -10.03
N PHE A 204 7.48 0.61 -9.20
CA PHE A 204 7.38 0.69 -7.75
C PHE A 204 8.13 1.90 -7.19
N ILE A 205 7.54 2.52 -6.16
CA ILE A 205 8.18 3.52 -5.31
C ILE A 205 7.98 3.10 -3.86
N LEU A 206 9.06 2.69 -3.22
CA LEU A 206 9.04 2.01 -1.93
C LEU A 206 9.79 2.87 -0.91
N GLN A 207 9.18 3.14 0.23
CA GLN A 207 9.86 3.75 1.37
C GLN A 207 10.00 2.66 2.43
N PHE A 208 11.23 2.24 2.70
CA PHE A 208 11.53 1.20 3.70
C PHE A 208 12.24 1.78 4.91
N SER A 209 11.80 1.39 6.10
CA SER A 209 12.46 1.73 7.36
C SER A 209 13.45 0.61 7.74
N ASP A 210 14.68 1.00 8.07
CA ASP A 210 15.72 0.11 8.60
C ASP A 210 15.45 -0.35 10.05
N GLY A 211 14.48 0.26 10.72
CA GLY A 211 14.09 -0.04 12.11
C GLY A 211 15.08 0.49 13.15
N ILE A 212 16.16 1.18 12.75
CA ILE A 212 17.16 1.74 13.65
C ILE A 212 16.65 3.08 14.17
N PHE A 213 16.44 3.21 15.48
CA PHE A 213 15.82 4.39 16.08
C PHE A 213 16.46 5.74 15.66
N THR A 214 17.79 5.78 15.51
CA THR A 214 18.56 7.00 15.19
C THR A 214 18.56 7.37 13.71
N SER A 215 18.23 6.44 12.81
CA SER A 215 18.14 6.65 11.36
C SER A 215 16.78 6.32 10.77
N ARG A 216 15.78 6.08 11.64
CA ARG A 216 14.44 5.66 11.26
C ARG A 216 13.83 6.65 10.27
N ILE A 217 13.23 6.07 9.23
CA ILE A 217 12.33 6.80 8.35
C ILE A 217 11.00 7.01 9.09
N HIS A 218 10.48 8.23 8.99
CA HIS A 218 9.22 8.67 9.57
C HIS A 218 8.24 9.06 8.48
N GLY A 219 6.97 9.01 8.84
CA GLY A 219 5.86 9.45 8.01
C GLY A 219 5.01 10.45 8.75
N THR A 220 4.47 11.40 8.00
CA THR A 220 3.32 12.20 8.43
C THR A 220 2.32 12.27 7.26
N PRO A 221 1.08 12.73 7.49
CA PRO A 221 0.14 12.97 6.40
C PRO A 221 0.64 13.96 5.32
N ASP A 222 1.74 14.68 5.55
CA ASP A 222 2.29 15.70 4.64
C ASP A 222 3.56 15.25 3.90
N LYS A 223 4.33 14.30 4.45
CA LYS A 223 5.65 13.95 3.92
C LYS A 223 6.22 12.63 4.42
N TRP A 224 7.17 12.11 3.65
CA TRP A 224 8.19 11.16 4.09
C TRP A 224 9.40 11.91 4.61
N ALA A 225 9.91 11.52 5.78
CA ALA A 225 11.02 12.19 6.44
C ALA A 225 11.98 11.20 7.09
N THR A 226 13.17 11.67 7.42
CA THR A 226 14.06 11.06 8.42
C THR A 226 14.11 11.98 9.64
N HIS A 227 14.82 11.58 10.70
CA HIS A 227 15.05 12.44 11.87
C HIS A 227 15.54 13.86 11.53
N ASN A 228 16.32 14.02 10.45
CA ASN A 228 17.02 15.28 10.14
C ASN A 228 16.75 15.84 8.74
N SER A 229 15.90 15.20 7.92
CA SER A 229 15.65 15.67 6.56
C SER A 229 14.33 15.18 5.97
N VAL A 230 13.82 15.91 4.97
CA VAL A 230 12.68 15.47 4.16
C VAL A 230 13.20 14.54 3.07
N ILE A 231 12.53 13.39 2.92
CA ILE A 231 12.77 12.44 1.83
C ILE A 231 11.95 12.87 0.62
N LEU A 232 10.64 13.05 0.81
CA LEU A 232 9.69 13.50 -0.20
C LEU A 232 8.51 14.19 0.50
N SER A 233 8.19 15.41 0.10
CA SER A 233 7.00 16.15 0.56
C SER A 233 5.86 16.07 -0.44
N SER A 234 4.63 16.35 -0.01
CA SER A 234 3.46 16.47 -0.91
C SER A 234 3.70 17.43 -2.07
N ASP A 235 4.33 18.60 -1.81
CA ASP A 235 4.61 19.60 -2.83
C ASP A 235 5.61 19.11 -3.89
N GLN A 236 6.58 18.30 -3.49
CA GLN A 236 7.53 17.66 -4.42
C GLN A 236 6.82 16.55 -5.20
N MET A 237 5.98 15.76 -4.54
CA MET A 237 5.23 14.68 -5.19
C MET A 237 4.31 15.23 -6.30
N LEU A 238 3.63 16.35 -6.07
CA LEU A 238 2.79 17.02 -7.08
C LEU A 238 3.54 17.47 -8.35
N GLN A 239 4.88 17.51 -8.33
CA GLN A 239 5.68 17.88 -9.50
C GLN A 239 6.03 16.66 -10.38
N ILE A 240 5.84 15.45 -9.86
CA ILE A 240 6.14 14.20 -10.55
C ILE A 240 4.89 13.76 -11.31
N ARG A 241 4.94 13.84 -12.64
CA ARG A 241 3.85 13.36 -13.50
C ARG A 241 4.12 11.92 -13.88
N PHE A 242 3.37 10.97 -13.32
CA PHE A 242 3.55 9.57 -13.70
C PHE A 242 3.09 9.35 -15.14
N GLU A 243 3.89 8.59 -15.90
CA GLU A 243 3.55 8.14 -17.26
C GLU A 243 2.68 6.87 -17.22
N GLY A 244 2.68 6.17 -16.08
CA GLY A 244 1.82 5.02 -15.81
C GLY A 244 1.19 5.09 -14.42
N TYR A 245 0.99 3.92 -13.81
CA TYR A 245 0.26 3.76 -12.55
C TYR A 245 1.10 2.99 -11.53
N PRO A 246 2.15 3.63 -10.96
CA PRO A 246 3.11 2.97 -10.09
C PRO A 246 2.47 2.53 -8.78
N VAL A 247 3.06 1.49 -8.18
CA VAL A 247 2.73 1.05 -6.82
C VAL A 247 3.64 1.74 -5.83
N VAL A 248 3.02 2.50 -4.94
CA VAL A 248 3.68 3.15 -3.82
C VAL A 248 3.44 2.34 -2.57
N TYR A 249 4.50 1.93 -1.89
CA TYR A 249 4.40 1.34 -0.56
C TYR A 249 5.21 2.17 0.44
N SER A 250 4.55 2.58 1.51
CA SER A 250 5.12 3.43 2.55
C SER A 250 5.15 2.71 3.88
N GLU A 251 6.35 2.22 4.25
CA GLU A 251 6.66 1.68 5.57
C GLU A 251 6.88 2.81 6.58
N ALA A 252 5.84 3.62 6.82
CA ALA A 252 5.94 4.76 7.71
C ALA A 252 4.59 5.14 8.34
N CYS A 253 4.65 5.70 9.54
CA CYS A 253 3.48 6.09 10.32
C CYS A 253 2.58 7.08 9.58
N SER A 254 1.27 6.85 9.61
CA SER A 254 0.21 7.80 9.28
C SER A 254 0.25 8.41 7.88
N THR A 255 1.01 7.83 6.95
CA THR A 255 1.14 8.36 5.58
C THR A 255 -0.09 8.08 4.71
N ALA A 256 -0.92 7.11 5.10
CA ALA A 256 -2.16 6.75 4.44
C ALA A 256 -3.41 7.39 5.08
N GLN A 257 -3.24 8.38 5.97
CA GLN A 257 -4.36 9.24 6.35
C GLN A 257 -4.79 10.12 5.16
N GLU A 258 -6.04 10.55 5.14
CA GLU A 258 -6.59 11.47 4.11
C GLU A 258 -5.99 12.89 4.24
N GLY A 259 -4.69 13.00 3.98
CA GLY A 259 -3.89 14.22 4.04
C GLY A 259 -3.20 14.56 2.72
N PRO A 260 -2.39 15.64 2.71
CA PRO A 260 -1.78 16.18 1.49
C PRO A 260 -0.87 15.20 0.74
N LEU A 261 -0.13 14.34 1.44
CA LEU A 261 0.80 13.39 0.81
C LEU A 261 0.05 12.32 0.03
N LEU A 262 -0.85 11.59 0.69
CA LEU A 262 -1.70 10.59 0.04
C LEU A 262 -2.44 11.23 -1.14
N ARG A 263 -2.96 12.44 -0.95
CA ARG A 263 -3.67 13.15 -2.00
C ARG A 263 -2.78 13.47 -3.21
N ALA A 264 -1.55 13.92 -2.97
CA ALA A 264 -0.59 14.18 -4.04
C ALA A 264 -0.30 12.93 -4.87
N PHE A 265 -0.12 11.78 -4.23
CA PHE A 265 0.07 10.49 -4.92
C PHE A 265 -1.15 10.09 -5.77
N LEU A 266 -2.36 10.19 -5.21
CA LEU A 266 -3.59 9.89 -5.95
C LEU A 266 -3.79 10.83 -7.14
N ASP A 267 -3.61 12.15 -6.95
CA ASP A 267 -3.79 13.12 -8.03
C ASP A 267 -2.77 12.96 -9.17
N GLN A 268 -1.58 12.42 -8.90
CA GLN A 268 -0.60 12.06 -9.94
C GLN A 268 -0.86 10.68 -10.56
N GLY A 269 -1.81 9.91 -10.01
CA GLY A 269 -2.17 8.61 -10.53
C GLY A 269 -1.22 7.50 -10.09
N SER A 270 -1.19 7.19 -8.80
CA SER A 270 -0.55 5.97 -8.27
C SER A 270 -1.51 5.11 -7.46
N ILE A 271 -1.18 3.84 -7.27
CA ILE A 271 -1.75 3.04 -6.17
C ILE A 271 -0.85 3.24 -4.95
N TYR A 272 -1.45 3.49 -3.79
CA TYR A 272 -0.73 3.80 -2.55
C TYR A 272 -1.14 2.83 -1.45
N ILE A 273 -0.15 2.12 -0.89
CA ILE A 273 -0.31 1.26 0.26
C ILE A 273 0.51 1.85 1.41
N GLY A 274 -0.14 2.09 2.54
CA GLY A 274 0.56 2.59 3.72
C GLY A 274 -0.28 2.44 4.97
N SER A 275 0.31 2.86 6.09
CA SER A 275 -0.38 2.83 7.38
C SER A 275 -1.17 4.11 7.65
N THR A 276 -2.35 3.93 8.23
CA THR A 276 -3.23 4.98 8.71
C THR A 276 -2.93 5.41 10.16
N LEU A 277 -2.22 4.59 10.91
CA LEU A 277 -1.77 4.81 12.30
C LEU A 277 -0.24 4.73 12.38
N ASP A 278 0.30 4.64 13.59
CA ASP A 278 1.73 4.42 13.78
C ASP A 278 2.09 2.97 13.46
N THR A 279 3.09 2.78 12.60
CA THR A 279 3.60 1.46 12.23
C THR A 279 4.43 0.84 13.35
N MET A 280 4.10 -0.39 13.73
CA MET A 280 4.78 -1.11 14.81
C MET A 280 5.87 -2.03 14.27
N ASN A 281 7.05 -1.96 14.90
CA ASN A 281 8.15 -2.85 14.61
C ASN A 281 7.94 -4.18 15.33
N ASN A 282 8.44 -5.26 14.73
CA ASN A 282 8.53 -6.54 15.42
C ASN A 282 9.49 -6.46 16.61
N LEU A 283 9.10 -7.10 17.71
CA LEU A 283 9.86 -7.10 18.96
C LEU A 283 10.81 -8.30 19.08
N GLU A 284 10.58 -9.34 18.27
CA GLU A 284 11.39 -10.56 18.21
C GLU A 284 11.63 -11.02 16.76
N PRO A 285 12.66 -11.83 16.50
CA PRO A 285 12.87 -12.45 15.20
C PRO A 285 11.77 -13.45 14.85
N PHE A 286 11.42 -13.54 13.57
CA PHE A 286 10.47 -14.53 13.05
C PHE A 286 11.10 -15.32 11.91
N ASP A 287 10.94 -16.64 11.93
CA ASP A 287 11.44 -17.49 10.83
C ASP A 287 10.49 -17.51 9.62
N ASN A 288 9.21 -17.15 9.84
CA ASN A 288 8.16 -17.10 8.83
C ASN A 288 7.41 -15.78 8.95
N TRP A 289 7.30 -15.03 7.84
CA TRP A 289 6.60 -13.74 7.84
C TRP A 289 5.12 -13.88 8.16
N ARG A 290 4.50 -15.03 7.87
CA ARG A 290 3.08 -15.32 8.16
C ARG A 290 2.79 -15.31 9.66
N GLU A 291 3.81 -15.54 10.48
CA GLU A 291 3.71 -15.54 11.94
C GLU A 291 4.10 -14.19 12.56
N CYS A 292 4.48 -13.20 11.75
CA CYS A 292 4.93 -11.89 12.20
C CYS A 292 3.79 -10.85 12.08
N PRO A 293 3.06 -10.54 13.16
CA PRO A 293 1.92 -9.61 13.13
C PRO A 293 2.36 -8.15 13.24
N TYR A 294 3.42 -7.79 12.52
CA TYR A 294 4.05 -6.48 12.56
C TYR A 294 4.40 -6.04 11.14
N CYS A 295 4.83 -4.79 11.01
CA CYS A 295 5.18 -4.16 9.74
C CYS A 295 6.15 -5.01 8.87
N ASP A 296 7.16 -5.62 9.48
CA ASP A 296 8.09 -6.50 8.76
C ASP A 296 7.40 -7.74 8.17
N GLY A 297 6.44 -8.35 8.88
CA GLY A 297 5.67 -9.47 8.34
C GLY A 297 4.91 -9.09 7.07
N TRP A 298 4.27 -7.92 7.09
CA TRP A 298 3.55 -7.39 5.93
C TRP A 298 4.49 -7.12 4.75
N LYS A 299 5.60 -6.42 5.00
CA LYS A 299 6.61 -6.07 3.99
C LYS A 299 7.24 -7.30 3.32
N PHE A 300 7.64 -8.29 4.12
CA PHE A 300 8.20 -9.55 3.60
C PHE A 300 7.15 -10.37 2.84
N GLY A 301 5.92 -10.44 3.36
CA GLY A 301 4.81 -11.13 2.70
C GLY A 301 4.43 -10.48 1.37
N PHE A 302 4.46 -9.15 1.28
CA PHE A 302 4.19 -8.44 0.03
C PHE A 302 5.18 -8.86 -1.05
N LEU A 303 6.48 -8.90 -0.73
CA LEU A 303 7.50 -9.37 -1.68
C LEU A 303 7.38 -10.86 -2.00
N ASP A 304 7.08 -11.71 -1.02
CA ASP A 304 6.84 -13.16 -1.21
C ASP A 304 5.73 -13.40 -2.22
N LEU A 305 4.62 -12.68 -2.08
CA LEU A 305 3.40 -12.98 -2.82
C LEU A 305 3.28 -12.21 -4.15
N LEU A 306 4.19 -11.28 -4.46
CA LEU A 306 4.25 -10.59 -5.75
C LEU A 306 4.45 -11.54 -6.94
N ASP A 307 5.03 -12.72 -6.71
CA ASP A 307 5.25 -13.74 -7.75
C ASP A 307 4.09 -14.73 -7.94
N SER A 308 3.13 -14.67 -7.02
CA SER A 308 2.08 -15.68 -6.84
C SER A 308 0.70 -15.17 -7.22
N HIS A 309 0.55 -13.87 -7.48
CA HIS A 309 -0.73 -13.22 -7.79
C HIS A 309 -0.62 -12.26 -8.97
N ASP A 310 -1.72 -12.12 -9.71
CA ASP A 310 -1.76 -11.28 -10.91
C ASP A 310 -1.92 -9.80 -10.54
N PHE A 311 -2.62 -9.51 -9.43
CA PHE A 311 -2.97 -8.14 -9.03
C PHE A 311 -2.43 -7.75 -7.66
N ILE A 312 -2.07 -6.47 -7.52
CA ILE A 312 -1.55 -5.92 -6.25
C ILE A 312 -2.57 -6.02 -5.11
N GLY A 313 -3.86 -5.88 -5.42
CA GLY A 313 -4.92 -6.09 -4.44
C GLY A 313 -4.99 -7.53 -3.92
N GLU A 314 -4.69 -8.52 -4.75
CA GLU A 314 -4.60 -9.93 -4.36
C GLU A 314 -3.37 -10.19 -3.49
N VAL A 315 -2.23 -9.58 -3.80
CA VAL A 315 -1.04 -9.64 -2.94
C VAL A 315 -1.39 -9.10 -1.55
N LYS A 316 -1.94 -7.88 -1.47
CA LYS A 316 -2.33 -7.25 -0.20
C LYS A 316 -3.26 -8.13 0.63
N ILE A 317 -4.36 -8.63 0.04
CA ILE A 317 -5.35 -9.40 0.79
C ILE A 317 -4.79 -10.73 1.31
N ASN A 318 -3.93 -11.39 0.52
CA ASN A 318 -3.35 -12.67 0.94
C ASN A 318 -2.25 -12.50 2.00
N VAL A 319 -1.53 -11.38 2.01
CA VAL A 319 -0.65 -11.01 3.14
C VAL A 319 -1.47 -10.83 4.41
N ASP A 320 -2.52 -10.01 4.35
CA ASP A 320 -3.37 -9.73 5.50
C ASP A 320 -4.03 -11.00 6.04
N ARG A 321 -4.59 -11.83 5.16
CA ARG A 321 -5.18 -13.12 5.53
C ARG A 321 -4.17 -14.02 6.24
N ALA A 322 -3.00 -14.24 5.64
CA ALA A 322 -2.00 -15.15 6.19
C ALA A 322 -1.51 -14.71 7.57
N ILE A 323 -1.33 -13.41 7.80
CA ILE A 323 -0.96 -12.88 9.12
C ILE A 323 -2.12 -13.03 10.11
N THR A 324 -3.35 -12.72 9.68
CA THR A 324 -4.54 -12.75 10.54
C THR A 324 -4.86 -14.16 11.03
N GLU A 325 -4.75 -15.16 10.16
CA GLU A 325 -4.96 -16.57 10.48
C GLU A 325 -3.99 -17.11 11.55
N ASN A 326 -2.82 -16.48 11.70
CA ASN A 326 -1.79 -16.86 12.67
C ASN A 326 -1.82 -16.00 13.95
N LEU A 327 -2.81 -15.13 14.11
CA LEU A 327 -2.94 -14.30 15.32
C LEU A 327 -3.32 -15.12 16.55
N GLN A 328 -2.85 -14.66 17.71
CA GLN A 328 -3.26 -15.23 18.98
C GLN A 328 -4.76 -14.96 19.24
N PRO A 329 -5.52 -15.88 19.86
CA PRO A 329 -6.97 -15.76 19.99
C PRO A 329 -7.46 -14.46 20.66
N GLN A 330 -6.69 -13.90 21.59
CA GLN A 330 -7.06 -12.64 22.23
C GLN A 330 -6.98 -11.43 21.29
N ILE A 331 -6.05 -11.44 20.33
CA ILE A 331 -5.91 -10.39 19.31
C ILE A 331 -7.07 -10.50 18.32
N PHE A 332 -7.42 -11.71 17.93
CA PHE A 332 -8.56 -11.98 17.07
C PHE A 332 -9.88 -11.47 17.69
N LYS A 333 -10.09 -11.76 18.98
CA LYS A 333 -11.25 -11.26 19.73
C LYS A 333 -11.30 -9.74 19.80
N GLU A 334 -10.15 -9.08 19.84
CA GLU A 334 -10.05 -7.62 19.80
C GLU A 334 -10.54 -7.08 18.45
N LEU A 335 -10.05 -7.64 17.33
CA LEU A 335 -10.50 -7.29 15.98
C LEU A 335 -12.01 -7.54 15.80
N GLU A 336 -12.54 -8.65 16.31
CA GLU A 336 -13.97 -8.95 16.27
C GLU A 336 -14.81 -7.91 17.03
N ASN A 337 -14.32 -7.38 18.16
CA ASN A 337 -15.02 -6.33 18.90
C ASN A 337 -15.09 -5.01 18.10
N ILE A 338 -14.04 -4.68 17.33
CA ILE A 338 -14.06 -3.54 16.41
C ILE A 338 -15.06 -3.77 15.30
N ARG A 339 -14.98 -4.94 14.64
CA ARG A 339 -15.88 -5.35 13.55
C ARG A 339 -17.34 -5.38 13.94
N THR A 340 -17.66 -5.73 15.19
CA THR A 340 -19.05 -5.74 15.67
C THR A 340 -19.51 -4.39 16.22
N GLY A 341 -18.66 -3.35 16.15
CA GLY A 341 -18.95 -2.01 16.65
C GLY A 341 -19.03 -1.91 18.18
N LYS A 342 -18.57 -2.94 18.92
CA LYS A 342 -18.52 -2.94 20.38
C LYS A 342 -17.44 -2.02 20.93
N SER A 343 -16.38 -1.82 20.15
CA SER A 343 -15.28 -0.91 20.45
C SER A 343 -14.81 -0.24 19.16
N ASN A 344 -14.15 0.90 19.28
CA ASN A 344 -13.28 1.46 18.24
C ASN A 344 -11.84 1.61 18.75
N ILE A 345 -11.56 1.18 19.99
CA ILE A 345 -10.25 1.27 20.63
C ILE A 345 -9.52 -0.05 20.42
N VAL A 346 -8.35 0.06 19.81
CA VAL A 346 -7.33 -0.97 19.71
C VAL A 346 -6.29 -0.70 20.81
N THR A 347 -5.83 -1.77 21.43
CA THR A 347 -4.95 -1.82 22.61
C THR A 347 -3.71 -2.64 22.35
N SER A 348 -3.77 -3.65 21.47
CA SER A 348 -2.61 -4.44 21.06
C SER A 348 -1.93 -3.87 19.81
N ASP A 349 -0.61 -3.75 19.86
CA ASP A 349 0.25 -3.40 18.72
C ASP A 349 0.05 -4.35 17.54
N GLN A 350 -0.21 -5.63 17.82
CA GLN A 350 -0.44 -6.65 16.80
C GLN A 350 -1.78 -6.43 16.08
N ALA A 351 -2.83 -6.05 16.81
CA ALA A 351 -4.13 -5.73 16.20
C ALA A 351 -4.03 -4.47 15.32
N VAL A 352 -3.31 -3.44 15.77
CA VAL A 352 -3.05 -2.24 14.95
C VAL A 352 -2.31 -2.60 13.67
N SER A 353 -1.19 -3.31 13.81
CA SER A 353 -0.30 -3.66 12.69
C SER A 353 -0.98 -4.43 11.58
N VAL A 354 -2.00 -5.23 11.90
CA VAL A 354 -2.74 -6.01 10.90
C VAL A 354 -3.78 -5.17 10.16
N CYS A 355 -4.46 -4.25 10.86
CA CYS A 355 -5.57 -3.50 10.28
C CYS A 355 -5.23 -2.08 9.78
N GLU A 356 -3.99 -1.61 9.97
CA GLU A 356 -3.57 -0.26 9.60
C GLU A 356 -3.26 -0.07 8.11
N TRP A 357 -2.94 -1.16 7.39
CA TRP A 357 -2.52 -1.15 5.99
C TRP A 357 -3.70 -1.01 5.04
N VAL A 358 -3.82 0.17 4.43
CA VAL A 358 -4.91 0.50 3.50
C VAL A 358 -4.34 0.68 2.10
N LEU A 359 -5.06 0.15 1.11
CA LEU A 359 -4.77 0.32 -0.31
C LEU A 359 -5.67 1.41 -0.87
N PHE A 360 -5.05 2.48 -1.36
CA PHE A 360 -5.71 3.54 -2.10
C PHE A 360 -5.37 3.42 -3.58
N GLY A 361 -6.37 3.49 -4.45
CA GLY A 361 -6.21 3.22 -5.89
C GLY A 361 -7.01 2.03 -6.39
N ASN A 362 -6.74 1.62 -7.62
CA ASN A 362 -7.40 0.49 -8.25
C ASN A 362 -6.77 -0.84 -7.78
N PRO A 363 -7.50 -1.73 -7.10
CA PRO A 363 -6.94 -2.98 -6.59
C PRO A 363 -6.59 -3.99 -7.70
N LEU A 364 -7.12 -3.82 -8.92
CA LEU A 364 -6.87 -4.68 -10.08
C LEU A 364 -5.65 -4.23 -10.89
N ARG A 365 -4.78 -3.40 -10.31
CA ARG A 365 -3.51 -3.01 -10.93
C ARG A 365 -2.60 -4.25 -11.02
N PRO A 366 -2.22 -4.72 -12.22
CA PRO A 366 -1.31 -5.85 -12.38
C PRO A 366 0.14 -5.43 -12.13
N THR A 367 1.02 -6.38 -11.82
CA THR A 367 2.46 -6.16 -11.83
C THR A 367 3.05 -6.50 -13.19
N THR A 368 4.02 -5.71 -13.67
CA THR A 368 4.73 -5.95 -14.94
C THR A 368 5.79 -7.05 -14.81
N VAL A 369 6.31 -7.24 -13.60
CA VAL A 369 7.31 -8.25 -13.25
C VAL A 369 6.92 -8.94 -11.94
N GLY A 370 7.58 -10.05 -11.60
CA GLY A 370 7.22 -10.84 -10.43
C GLY A 370 6.62 -12.21 -10.74
N PRO A 371 5.63 -12.40 -11.64
CA PRO A 371 4.98 -13.70 -11.74
C PRO A 371 5.98 -14.80 -12.15
N ASN A 372 6.07 -15.85 -11.33
CA ASN A 372 7.00 -16.98 -11.46
C ASN A 372 8.49 -16.69 -11.14
N ALA A 373 8.79 -15.58 -10.47
CA ALA A 373 10.05 -15.50 -9.75
C ALA A 373 10.07 -16.57 -8.65
N ASN A 374 11.20 -17.22 -8.39
CA ASN A 374 11.31 -18.24 -7.32
C ASN A 374 11.90 -17.57 -6.07
N TYR A 375 11.26 -16.49 -5.60
CA TYR A 375 11.71 -15.79 -4.41
C TYR A 375 11.16 -16.51 -3.17
N THR A 376 11.95 -16.56 -2.11
CA THR A 376 11.48 -17.02 -0.81
C THR A 376 12.11 -16.13 0.25
N PRO A 377 11.30 -15.45 1.06
CA PRO A 377 11.82 -14.52 2.04
C PRO A 377 12.66 -15.25 3.09
N GLY A 378 13.79 -14.64 3.44
CA GLY A 378 14.61 -15.13 4.54
C GLY A 378 14.00 -14.81 5.92
N LYS A 379 14.65 -15.31 6.97
CA LYS A 379 14.31 -15.01 8.38
C LYS A 379 14.19 -13.50 8.65
N ILE A 380 13.12 -13.08 9.31
CA ILE A 380 12.94 -11.71 9.83
C ILE A 380 13.75 -11.58 11.11
N ILE A 381 14.67 -10.62 11.16
CA ILE A 381 15.53 -10.36 12.33
C ILE A 381 15.12 -9.06 13.02
N VAL A 382 15.35 -8.99 14.33
CA VAL A 382 15.31 -7.73 15.08
C VAL A 382 16.72 -7.21 15.19
N ASP A 383 16.98 -6.06 14.59
CA ASP A 383 18.18 -5.29 14.88
C ASP A 383 17.91 -4.45 16.13
N THR A 384 18.52 -4.85 17.25
CA THR A 384 18.50 -4.16 18.55
C THR A 384 19.43 -2.97 18.59
#